data_AF-A0A7M3ZXC4-F1
#
_entry.id   AF-A0A7M3ZXC4-F1
#
_cell.length_a   1.000
_cell.length_b   1.000
_cell.length_c   1.000
_cell.angle_alpha   90.00
_cell.angle_beta   90.00
_cell.angle_gamma   90.00
#
_symmetry.space_group_name_H-M   'P 1'
#
loop_
_entity.id
_entity.type
_entity.pdbx_description
1 polymer ?
#
loop_
_entity_poly.entity_id
_entity_poly.type
_entity_poly.pdbx_seq_one_letter_code
_entity_poly.pdbx_strand_id
1 'polypeptide(L)'
;MPLSGKCIQPKKETGRGLANMGVAKSEGGLCNGNLALTVSEGAVRKYIEVMRFVMDHYGVDLYTRQNADWLASSADSLFNNDRAKQLSLSDFL
;
A
#
# COMPACT_ATOMS: atom_id res chain seq x y z
N MET A 1 4.94 0.55 -6.47
CA MET A 1 5.31 0.97 -5.10
C MET A 1 5.26 -0.28 -4.22
N PRO A 2 6.22 -0.57 -3.33
CA PRO A 2 6.18 -1.82 -2.57
C PRO A 2 5.06 -1.74 -1.52
N LEU A 3 3.96 -2.47 -1.76
CA LEU A 3 2.78 -2.58 -0.88
C LEU A 3 3.06 -3.39 0.40
N SER A 4 4.24 -3.99 0.47
CA SER A 4 4.83 -4.62 1.64
C SER A 4 6.34 -4.59 1.43
N GLY A 5 7.10 -4.04 2.37
CA GLY A 5 8.54 -3.85 2.24
C GLY A 5 9.27 -4.00 3.56
N LYS A 6 10.60 -4.11 3.49
CA LYS A 6 11.46 -3.91 4.66
C LYS A 6 11.69 -2.42 4.83
N CYS A 7 11.77 -1.94 6.08
CA CYS A 7 12.13 -0.55 6.35
C CYS A 7 13.46 -0.19 5.65
N ILE A 8 13.53 0.99 5.01
CA ILE A 8 14.77 1.52 4.44
C ILE A 8 15.70 1.88 5.59
N GLN A 9 16.81 1.15 5.72
CA GLN A 9 17.81 1.42 6.76
C GLN A 9 18.60 2.70 6.43
N PRO A 10 18.75 3.64 7.39
CA PRO A 10 19.71 4.73 7.22
C PRO A 10 21.12 4.15 7.14
N LYS A 11 21.97 4.73 6.27
CA LYS A 11 23.35 4.28 6.10
C LYS A 11 24.09 4.42 7.43
N LYS A 12 24.59 3.31 7.98
CA LYS A 12 25.38 3.30 9.22
C LYS A 12 26.58 4.24 9.05
N GLU A 13 26.64 5.33 9.83
CA GLU A 13 27.81 6.20 9.87
C GLU A 13 28.97 5.44 10.53
N THR A 14 29.89 4.94 9.70
CA THR A 14 31.14 4.36 10.16
C THR A 14 32.20 5.46 10.22
N GLY A 15 32.63 5.83 11.44
CA GLY A 15 33.93 6.49 11.64
C GLY A 15 33.97 7.93 12.15
N ARG A 16 32.91 8.47 12.78
CA ARG A 16 32.99 9.77 13.48
C ARG A 16 32.43 9.71 14.90
N GLY A 17 33.19 10.23 15.86
CA GLY A 17 32.78 10.39 17.27
C GLY A 17 32.83 9.10 18.11
N LEU A 18 31.88 8.98 19.04
CA LEU A 18 31.78 7.92 20.07
C LEU A 18 31.73 6.47 19.50
N ALA A 19 31.49 6.31 18.20
CA ALA A 19 31.55 5.02 17.51
C ALA A 19 32.93 4.34 17.54
N ASN A 20 34.03 5.12 17.66
CA ASN A 20 35.40 4.58 17.77
C ASN A 20 35.70 4.00 19.17
N MET A 21 34.88 4.31 20.18
CA MET A 21 34.95 3.73 21.53
C MET A 21 33.96 2.57 21.74
N GLY A 22 33.44 1.99 20.66
CA GLY A 22 32.51 0.86 20.73
C GLY A 22 31.11 1.22 21.23
N VAL A 23 30.80 2.50 21.44
CA VAL A 23 29.46 2.95 21.79
C VAL A 23 28.61 2.92 20.52
N ALA A 24 27.86 1.83 20.35
CA ALA A 24 26.80 1.76 19.35
C ALA A 24 25.70 2.75 19.76
N LYS A 25 25.48 3.77 18.92
CA LYS A 25 24.31 4.64 19.07
C LYS A 25 23.08 3.74 18.94
N SER A 26 22.22 3.70 19.97
CA SER A 26 20.90 3.07 19.90
C SER A 26 19.97 3.93 19.04
N GLU A 27 20.38 4.23 17.81
CA GLU A 27 19.53 4.87 16.82
C GLU A 27 19.07 3.79 15.86
N GLY A 28 17.79 3.45 15.93
CA GLY A 28 17.14 2.55 14.98
C GLY A 28 16.50 1.32 15.60
N GLY A 29 15.90 1.44 16.78
CA GLY A 29 14.82 0.52 17.14
C GLY A 29 13.75 0.59 16.04
N LEU A 30 13.32 -0.58 15.53
CA LEU A 30 12.16 -0.84 14.66
C LEU A 30 12.39 -1.12 13.16
N CYS A 31 13.62 -1.07 12.63
CA CYS A 31 13.84 -1.37 11.20
C CYS A 31 14.47 -2.75 10.95
N ASN A 32 13.76 -3.82 11.29
CA ASN A 32 14.07 -5.19 10.80
C ASN A 32 12.84 -6.13 10.79
N GLY A 33 11.64 -5.56 10.99
CA GLY A 33 10.37 -6.28 10.94
C GLY A 33 9.64 -6.05 9.62
N ASN A 34 8.54 -6.78 9.43
CA ASN A 34 7.62 -6.52 8.32
C ASN A 34 6.96 -5.16 8.51
N LEU A 35 6.96 -4.36 7.44
CA LEU A 35 6.27 -3.07 7.45
C LEU A 35 4.78 -3.31 7.23
N ALA A 36 3.98 -3.01 8.25
CA ALA A 36 2.53 -2.97 8.13
C ALA A 36 2.10 -1.63 7.51
N LEU A 37 1.14 -1.66 6.59
CA LEU A 37 0.56 -0.45 6.05
C LEU A 37 -0.30 0.23 7.12
N THR A 38 -0.22 1.56 7.18
CA THR A 38 -1.12 2.37 8.03
C THR A 38 -2.56 2.32 7.52
N VAL A 39 -2.74 2.10 6.21
CA VAL A 39 -4.04 1.95 5.55
C VAL A 39 -4.07 0.60 4.86
N SER A 40 -5.02 -0.25 5.25
CA SER A 40 -5.25 -1.54 4.60
C SER A 40 -6.14 -1.41 3.38
N GLU A 41 -6.03 -2.34 2.42
CA GLU A 41 -6.93 -2.42 1.27
C GLU A 41 -8.40 -2.45 1.70
N GLY A 42 -8.74 -3.29 2.69
CA GLY A 42 -10.12 -3.43 3.18
C GLY A 42 -10.69 -2.13 3.75
N ALA A 43 -9.86 -1.28 4.34
CA ALA A 43 -10.28 0.04 4.82
C ALA A 43 -10.70 0.97 3.68
N VAL A 44 -10.09 0.81 2.49
CA VAL A 44 -10.41 1.60 1.29
C VAL A 44 -11.58 0.97 0.51
N ARG A 45 -11.51 -0.33 0.21
CA ARG A 45 -12.51 -1.07 -0.60
C ARG A 45 -13.92 -0.95 -0.05
N LYS A 46 -14.08 -0.97 1.28
CA LYS A 46 -15.37 -0.78 1.96
C LYS A 46 -16.11 0.49 1.50
N TYR A 47 -15.39 1.60 1.33
CA TYR A 47 -16.03 2.87 0.98
C TYR A 47 -16.28 3.01 -0.53
N ILE A 48 -15.52 2.31 -1.37
CA ILE A 48 -15.78 2.26 -2.82
C ILE A 48 -17.14 1.61 -3.09
N GLU A 49 -17.48 0.54 -2.37
CA GLU A 49 -18.78 -0.13 -2.48
C GLU A 49 -19.95 0.79 -2.06
N VAL A 50 -19.80 1.46 -0.92
CA VAL A 50 -20.80 2.43 -0.43
C VAL A 50 -20.96 3.60 -1.40
N MET A 51 -19.86 4.11 -1.94
CA MET A 51 -19.87 5.20 -2.93
C MET A 51 -20.68 4.82 -4.17
N ARG A 52 -20.45 3.63 -4.75
CA ARG A 52 -21.20 3.14 -5.92
C ARG A 52 -22.69 3.02 -5.61
N PHE A 53 -23.06 2.44 -4.46
CA PHE A 53 -24.45 2.34 -4.04
C PHE A 53 -25.13 3.71 -3.97
N VAL A 54 -24.48 4.70 -3.35
CA VAL A 54 -25.03 6.07 -3.24
C VAL A 54 -25.18 6.71 -4.63
N MET A 55 -24.19 6.54 -5.50
CA MET A 55 -24.23 7.08 -6.87
C MET A 55 -25.35 6.47 -7.72
N ASP A 56 -25.63 5.18 -7.55
CA ASP A 56 -26.71 4.50 -8.28
C ASP A 56 -28.08 4.82 -7.70
N HIS A 57 -28.19 4.98 -6.38
CA HIS A 57 -29.47 5.23 -5.71
C HIS A 57 -29.93 6.69 -5.83
N TYR A 58 -29.02 7.65 -5.66
CA TYR A 58 -29.34 9.08 -5.63
C TYR A 58 -28.97 9.82 -6.92
N GLY A 59 -28.18 9.19 -7.78
CA GLY A 59 -27.67 9.84 -8.99
C GLY A 59 -26.56 10.85 -8.68
N VAL A 60 -25.67 11.02 -9.64
CA VAL A 60 -24.62 12.05 -9.67
C VAL A 60 -24.45 12.48 -11.13
N ASP A 61 -23.83 13.64 -11.37
CA ASP A 61 -23.54 14.06 -12.73
C ASP A 61 -22.54 13.11 -13.41
N LEU A 62 -22.52 13.14 -14.75
CA LEU A 62 -21.72 12.24 -15.55
C LEU A 62 -20.22 12.34 -15.25
N TYR A 63 -19.70 13.54 -15.02
CA TYR A 63 -18.29 13.75 -14.75
C TYR A 63 -17.90 13.16 -13.40
N THR A 64 -18.71 13.41 -12.36
CA THR A 64 -18.51 12.81 -11.03
C THR A 64 -18.55 11.29 -11.09
N ARG A 65 -19.46 10.72 -11.88
CA ARG A 65 -19.53 9.26 -12.08
C ARG A 65 -18.26 8.71 -12.70
N GLN A 66 -17.82 9.27 -13.83
CA GLN A 66 -16.60 8.83 -14.52
C GLN A 66 -15.36 8.96 -13.63
N ASN A 67 -15.26 10.06 -12.87
CA ASN A 67 -14.15 10.29 -11.96
C ASN A 67 -14.14 9.26 -10.80
N ALA A 68 -15.30 8.98 -10.22
CA ALA A 68 -15.43 7.97 -9.16
C ALA A 68 -15.08 6.56 -9.67
N ASP A 69 -15.51 6.20 -10.88
CA ASP A 69 -15.18 4.90 -11.49
C ASP A 69 -13.69 4.78 -11.81
N TRP A 70 -13.06 5.87 -12.28
CA TRP A 70 -11.62 5.92 -12.53
C TRP A 70 -10.81 5.79 -11.23
N LEU A 71 -11.23 6.45 -10.16
CA LEU A 71 -10.60 6.35 -8.84
C LEU A 71 -10.73 4.94 -8.26
N ALA A 72 -11.91 4.33 -8.38
CA ALA A 72 -12.14 2.95 -7.95
C ALA A 72 -11.22 1.97 -8.70
N SER A 73 -11.14 2.11 -10.03
CA SER A 73 -10.27 1.27 -10.87
C SER A 73 -8.79 1.45 -10.56
N SER A 74 -8.38 2.69 -10.26
CA SER A 74 -7.00 3.02 -9.86
C SER A 74 -6.65 2.42 -8.50
N ALA A 75 -7.58 2.44 -7.55
CA ALA A 75 -7.41 1.80 -6.25
C ALA A 75 -7.32 0.27 -6.39
N ASP A 76 -8.21 -0.35 -7.17
CA ASP A 76 -8.16 -1.79 -7.46
C ASP A 76 -6.83 -2.20 -8.12
N SER A 77 -6.33 -1.42 -9.08
CA SER A 77 -5.04 -1.67 -9.72
C SER A 77 -3.87 -1.51 -8.75
N LEU A 78 -3.94 -0.55 -7.83
CA LEU A 78 -2.90 -0.32 -6.83
C LEU A 78 -2.79 -1.49 -5.85
N PHE A 79 -3.91 -2.11 -5.46
CA PHE A 79 -3.91 -3.22 -4.51
C PHE A 79 -3.80 -4.61 -5.15
N ASN A 80 -4.13 -4.74 -6.45
CA ASN A 80 -3.90 -5.98 -7.19
C ASN A 80 -2.40 -6.23 -7.40
N ASN A 81 -1.93 -7.40 -6.96
CA ASN A 81 -0.56 -7.84 -7.15
C ASN A 81 -0.49 -8.97 -8.19
N ASP A 82 -0.17 -8.62 -9.43
CA ASP A 82 -0.08 -9.57 -10.56
C ASP A 82 0.98 -10.66 -10.36
N ARG A 83 1.94 -10.48 -9.43
CA ARG A 83 2.97 -11.48 -9.13
C ARG A 83 2.50 -12.61 -8.20
N ALA A 84 1.35 -12.44 -7.53
CA ALA A 84 0.89 -13.34 -6.47
C ALA A 84 -0.33 -14.19 -6.86
N LYS A 85 -0.85 -14.04 -8.09
CA LYS A 85 -2.04 -14.79 -8.52
C LYS A 85 -1.64 -16.19 -8.98
N GLN A 86 -1.99 -17.21 -8.21
CA GLN A 86 -1.95 -18.60 -8.67
C GLN A 86 -2.99 -18.75 -9.78
N LEU A 87 -2.54 -18.89 -11.02
CA LEU A 87 -3.41 -19.11 -12.17
C LEU A 87 -3.85 -20.56 -12.22
N SER A 88 -5.15 -20.77 -12.45
CA SER A 88 -5.74 -22.07 -12.72
C SER A 88 -5.86 -22.30 -14.23
N LEU A 89 -5.88 -23.55 -14.68
CA LEU A 89 -6.07 -23.88 -16.12
C LEU A 89 -7.39 -23.31 -16.69
N SER A 90 -8.40 -23.11 -15.84
CA SER A 90 -9.67 -22.49 -16.20
C SER A 90 -9.59 -20.99 -16.48
N ASP A 91 -8.52 -20.30 -16.06
CA ASP A 91 -8.33 -18.88 -16.37
C ASP A 91 -7.87 -18.65 -17.84
N PHE A 92 -7.62 -19.73 -18.59
CA PHE A 92 -7.15 -19.71 -19.98
C PHE A 92 -8.16 -20.25 -21.01
N LEU A 93 -9.35 -20.69 -20.56
CA LEU A 93 -10.45 -21.16 -21.41
C LEU A 93 -11.57 -20.13 -21.42
#